data_AF-A0A3C0XNZ5-F1
#
_entry.id   AF-A0A3C0XNZ5-F1
#
_cell.length_a   1.000
_cell.length_b   1.000
_cell.length_c   1.000
_cell.angle_alpha   90.00
_cell.angle_beta   90.00
_cell.angle_gamma   90.00
#
_symmetry.space_group_name_H-M   'P 1'
#
loop_
_entity.id
_entity.type
_entity.pdbx_description
1 polymer ?
#
loop_
_entity_poly.entity_id
_entity_poly.type
_entity_poly.pdbx_seq_one_letter_code
_entity_poly.pdbx_strand_id
1 'polypeptide(L)'
;MTGRDAELMSFQRTGDSRVIVVNVGMGIGEQIIRSSAVEDTDSVRVTVRVRRNTGSAPAIVLSIPTVVRLNASLLERAVLDGAGHTVPDYGDYVGPRPTPTR
;
A
#
# COMPACT_ATOMS: atom_id res chain seq x y z
N MET A 1 -16.94 4.47 -13.52
CA MET A 1 -16.60 3.08 -13.17
C MET A 1 -15.99 3.10 -11.77
N THR A 2 -16.63 2.49 -10.77
CA THR A 2 -16.31 2.62 -9.33
C THR A 2 -15.30 1.57 -8.89
N GLY A 3 -14.20 1.99 -8.25
CA GLY A 3 -13.22 1.10 -7.62
C GLY A 3 -13.52 0.91 -6.12
N ARG A 4 -13.02 -0.19 -5.55
CA ARG A 4 -13.09 -0.50 -4.11
C ARG A 4 -11.79 -0.14 -3.42
N ASP A 5 -11.83 -0.01 -2.10
CA ASP A 5 -10.60 0.05 -1.31
C ASP A 5 -10.02 -1.37 -1.19
N ALA A 6 -8.69 -1.44 -1.33
CA ALA A 6 -7.95 -2.68 -1.17
C ALA A 6 -7.58 -2.91 0.29
N GLU A 7 -7.36 -4.17 0.63
CA GLU A 7 -6.85 -4.55 1.95
C GLU A 7 -5.37 -4.15 2.05
N LEU A 8 -5.01 -3.43 3.11
CA LEU A 8 -3.63 -3.09 3.42
C LEU A 8 -3.12 -4.10 4.44
N MET A 9 -2.29 -5.05 3.98
CA MET A 9 -1.84 -6.16 4.81
C MET A 9 -0.74 -5.74 5.78
N SER A 10 0.14 -4.85 5.34
CA SER A 10 1.20 -4.25 6.14
C SER A 10 1.77 -3.01 5.47
N PHE A 11 2.63 -2.27 6.17
CA PHE A 11 3.48 -1.26 5.57
C PHE A 11 4.94 -1.48 5.96
N GLN A 12 5.83 -0.88 5.20
CA GLN A 12 7.27 -0.89 5.43
C GLN A 12 7.82 0.52 5.22
N ARG A 13 8.86 0.82 5.99
CA ARG A 13 9.59 2.09 5.96
C ARG A 13 10.60 2.10 4.82
N THR A 14 10.88 3.27 4.29
CA THR A 14 11.97 3.45 3.34
C THR A 14 13.06 4.33 3.94
N GLY A 15 14.19 4.45 3.26
CA GLY A 15 15.23 5.42 3.65
C GLY A 15 14.76 6.89 3.58
N ASP A 16 13.68 7.17 2.85
CA ASP A 16 13.02 8.47 2.87
C ASP A 16 11.85 8.45 3.86
N SER A 17 11.97 9.24 4.93
CA SER A 17 10.96 9.32 5.99
C SER A 17 9.58 9.80 5.54
N ARG A 18 9.47 10.39 4.33
CA ARG A 18 8.20 10.81 3.70
C ARG A 18 7.68 9.81 2.68
N VAL A 19 8.26 8.62 2.62
CA VAL A 19 7.85 7.56 1.71
C VAL A 19 7.72 6.25 2.48
N ILE A 20 6.56 5.62 2.33
CA ILE A 20 6.31 4.26 2.82
C ILE A 20 5.93 3.36 1.65
N VAL A 21 6.11 2.07 1.85
CA VAL A 21 5.58 1.04 0.95
C VAL A 21 4.49 0.29 1.69
N VAL A 22 3.29 0.27 1.12
CA VAL A 22 2.17 -0.49 1.67
C VAL A 22 2.00 -1.77 0.86
N ASN A 23 1.92 -2.90 1.55
CA ASN A 23 1.69 -4.21 0.95
C ASN A 23 0.19 -4.42 0.80
N VAL A 24 -0.28 -4.37 -0.44
CA VAL A 24 -1.71 -4.37 -0.77
C VAL A 24 -2.14 -5.76 -1.21
N GLY A 25 -3.19 -6.30 -0.57
CA GLY A 25 -3.79 -7.57 -0.94
C GLY A 25 -4.71 -7.39 -2.16
N MET A 26 -4.36 -8.05 -3.27
CA MET A 26 -5.10 -7.91 -4.53
C MET A 26 -5.37 -9.26 -5.20
N GLY A 27 -6.56 -9.40 -5.78
CA GLY A 27 -6.90 -10.53 -6.63
C GLY A 27 -6.24 -10.46 -8.01
N ILE A 28 -6.09 -11.61 -8.66
CA ILE A 28 -5.66 -11.66 -10.07
C ILE A 28 -6.66 -10.89 -10.95
N GLY A 29 -6.13 -10.02 -11.82
CA GLY A 29 -6.94 -9.17 -12.70
C GLY A 29 -7.43 -7.87 -12.06
N GLU A 30 -7.07 -7.61 -10.80
CA GLU A 30 -7.24 -6.30 -10.19
C GLU A 30 -6.08 -5.36 -10.55
N GLN A 31 -6.39 -4.07 -10.61
CA GLN A 31 -5.44 -3.00 -10.91
C GLN A 31 -5.56 -1.89 -9.86
N ILE A 32 -4.43 -1.42 -9.36
CA ILE A 32 -4.35 -0.20 -8.55
C ILE A 32 -4.64 1.00 -9.44
N ILE A 33 -5.63 1.80 -9.07
CA ILE A 33 -6.02 2.99 -9.82
C ILE A 33 -5.66 4.29 -9.09
N ARG A 34 -5.46 4.22 -7.77
CA ARG A 34 -5.06 5.36 -6.94
C ARG A 34 -4.49 4.86 -5.62
N SER A 35 -3.46 5.54 -5.13
CA SER A 35 -3.08 5.55 -3.72
C SER A 35 -3.17 6.99 -3.20
N SER A 36 -3.55 7.15 -1.94
CA SER A 36 -3.63 8.46 -1.27
C SER A 36 -3.41 8.30 0.23
N ALA A 37 -2.98 9.38 0.88
CA ALA A 37 -2.83 9.47 2.32
C ALA A 37 -3.54 10.72 2.84
N VAL A 38 -4.21 10.59 3.99
CA VAL A 38 -4.68 11.70 4.83
C VAL A 38 -3.81 11.67 6.08
N GLU A 39 -3.19 12.80 6.40
CA GLU A 39 -2.22 12.90 7.47
C GLU A 39 -2.75 13.74 8.62
N ASP A 40 -2.71 13.15 9.81
CA ASP A 40 -2.99 13.81 11.07
C ASP A 40 -1.69 13.89 11.90
N THR A 41 -1.77 14.49 13.09
CA THR A 41 -0.62 14.64 14.00
C THR A 41 -0.02 13.30 14.39
N ASP A 42 -0.85 12.32 14.74
CA ASP A 42 -0.42 11.03 15.30
C ASP A 42 -0.63 9.85 14.34
N SER A 43 -1.23 10.07 13.17
CA SER A 43 -1.56 8.99 12.24
C SER A 43 -1.52 9.39 10.77
N VAL A 44 -1.38 8.38 9.91
CA VAL A 44 -1.48 8.48 8.46
C VAL A 44 -2.50 7.47 7.99
N ARG A 45 -3.66 7.94 7.55
CA ARG A 45 -4.68 7.10 6.94
C ARG A 45 -4.38 6.90 5.46
N VAL A 46 -4.08 5.68 5.06
CA VAL A 46 -3.78 5.30 3.68
C VAL A 46 -5.01 4.66 3.04
N THR A 47 -5.26 5.04 1.78
CA THR A 47 -6.26 4.38 0.96
C THR A 47 -5.63 3.99 -0.36
N VAL A 48 -5.72 2.71 -0.72
CA VAL A 48 -5.37 2.20 -2.04
C VAL A 48 -6.64 1.72 -2.72
N ARG A 49 -7.01 2.37 -3.82
CA ARG A 49 -8.17 2.00 -4.64
C ARG A 49 -7.74 1.02 -5.71
N VAL A 50 -8.48 -0.08 -5.79
CA VAL A 50 -8.34 -1.08 -6.86
C VAL A 50 -9.63 -1.20 -7.65
N ARG A 51 -9.50 -1.64 -8.90
CA ARG A 51 -10.62 -2.06 -9.72
C ARG A 51 -10.34 -3.44 -10.29
N ARG A 52 -11.39 -4.21 -10.53
CA ARG A 52 -11.30 -5.45 -11.29
C ARG A 52 -11.45 -5.14 -12.77
N ASN A 53 -10.47 -5.53 -13.58
CA ASN A 53 -10.68 -5.65 -15.01
C ASN A 53 -11.47 -6.96 -15.23
N THR A 54 -12.54 -6.90 -16.00
CA THR A 54 -13.60 -7.93 -16.11
C THR A 54 -13.08 -9.37 -16.28
N GLY A 55 -13.86 -10.35 -15.78
CA GLY A 55 -13.59 -11.79 -15.96
C GLY A 55 -13.68 -12.59 -14.66
N SER A 56 -13.66 -13.92 -14.77
CA SER A 56 -13.44 -14.82 -13.64
C SER A 56 -11.94 -15.04 -13.45
N ALA A 57 -11.46 -14.88 -12.22
CA ALA A 57 -10.08 -15.15 -11.85
C ALA A 57 -10.08 -16.10 -10.65
N PRO A 58 -9.06 -16.95 -10.49
CA PRO A 58 -8.89 -17.77 -9.30
C PRO A 58 -8.89 -16.93 -8.02
N ALA A 59 -9.36 -17.49 -6.91
CA ALA A 59 -9.32 -16.86 -5.59
C ALA A 59 -7.89 -16.90 -5.00
N ILE A 60 -6.98 -16.16 -5.65
CA ILE A 60 -5.58 -15.99 -5.23
C ILE A 60 -5.39 -14.54 -4.85
N VAL A 61 -4.83 -14.30 -3.66
CA VAL A 61 -4.42 -12.98 -3.19
C VAL A 61 -2.91 -12.83 -3.43
N LEU A 62 -2.55 -11.76 -4.13
CA LEU A 62 -1.18 -11.32 -4.35
C LEU A 62 -0.88 -10.14 -3.43
N SER A 63 0.30 -10.13 -2.82
CA SER A 63 0.84 -8.96 -2.13
C SER A 63 1.54 -8.06 -3.13
N ILE A 64 1.00 -6.87 -3.36
CA ILE A 64 1.56 -5.88 -4.29
C ILE A 64 2.13 -4.70 -3.50
N PRO A 65 3.46 -4.53 -3.47
CA PRO A 65 4.10 -3.37 -2.85
C PRO A 65 3.70 -2.08 -3.58
N THR A 66 3.13 -1.14 -2.84
CA THR A 66 2.60 0.12 -3.38
C THR A 66 3.23 1.31 -2.66
N VAL A 67 3.90 2.17 -3.42
CA VAL A 67 4.53 3.37 -2.88
C VAL A 67 3.48 4.42 -2.51
N VAL A 68 3.60 4.97 -1.32
CA VAL A 68 2.78 6.08 -0.83
C VAL A 68 3.70 7.20 -0.37
N ARG A 69 3.48 8.40 -0.93
CA ARG A 69 4.19 9.62 -0.55
C ARG A 69 3.39 10.40 0.48
N LEU A 70 4.09 10.93 1.46
CA LEU A 70 3.58 11.72 2.56
C LEU A 70 4.07 13.18 2.42
N ASN A 71 3.29 14.10 2.97
CA ASN A 71 3.63 15.51 3.10
C ASN A 71 4.57 15.74 4.29
N ALA A 72 4.38 15.00 5.39
CA ALA A 72 5.23 15.03 6.57
C ALA A 72 5.95 13.69 6.79
N SER A 73 7.01 13.70 7.61
CA SER A 73 7.75 12.48 7.97
C SER A 73 6.86 11.51 8.74
N LEU A 74 6.91 10.21 8.44
CA LEU A 74 6.13 9.20 9.16
C LEU A 74 6.48 9.17 10.65
N LEU A 75 7.77 9.19 11.00
CA LEU A 75 8.26 9.05 12.39
C LEU A 75 7.54 7.91 13.12
N GLU A 76 6.95 8.19 14.29
CA GLU A 76 6.20 7.25 15.13
C GLU A 76 4.69 7.26 14.84
N ARG A 77 4.23 7.94 13.78
CA ARG A 77 2.80 8.03 13.45
C ARG A 77 2.27 6.66 13.06
N ALA A 78 1.09 6.32 13.56
CA ALA A 78 0.41 5.07 13.21
C ALA A 78 -0.04 5.10 11.75
N VAL A 79 0.14 4.01 11.00
CA VAL A 79 -0.46 3.86 9.68
C VAL A 79 -1.81 3.17 9.83
N LEU A 80 -2.86 3.78 9.26
CA LEU A 80 -4.23 3.27 9.30
C LEU A 80 -4.75 2.97 7.90
N ASP A 81 -5.63 2.00 7.76
CA ASP A 81 -6.38 1.77 6.52
C ASP A 81 -7.55 2.77 6.36
N GLY A 82 -8.26 2.71 5.23
CA GLY A 82 -9.41 3.57 4.96
C GLY A 82 -10.55 3.45 5.98
N ALA A 83 -10.65 2.33 6.69
CA ALA A 83 -11.63 2.09 7.76
C ALA A 83 -11.13 2.53 9.15
N GLY A 84 -9.85 2.93 9.27
CA GLY A 84 -9.24 3.37 10.52
C GLY A 84 -8.57 2.26 11.33
N HIS A 85 -8.43 1.05 10.79
CA HIS A 85 -7.69 -0.02 11.45
C HIS A 85 -6.18 0.17 11.30
N THR A 86 -5.41 -0.21 12.31
CA THR A 86 -3.95 -0.17 12.25
C THR A 86 -3.42 -1.14 11.21
N VAL A 87 -2.55 -0.64 10.34
CA VAL A 87 -1.78 -1.44 9.39
C VAL A 87 -0.45 -1.79 10.05
N PRO A 88 -0.06 -3.07 10.12
CA PRO A 88 1.14 -3.48 10.84
C PRO A 88 2.42 -3.01 10.14
N ASP A 89 3.40 -2.56 10.94
CA ASP A 89 4.75 -2.18 10.49
C ASP A 89 5.61 -3.45 10.34
N TYR A 90 6.10 -3.71 9.13
CA TYR A 90 6.98 -4.85 8.81
C TYR A 90 8.46 -4.44 8.72
N GLY A 91 8.81 -3.27 9.24
CA GLY A 91 10.17 -2.75 9.24
C GLY A 91 10.57 -2.16 7.90
N ASP A 92 11.83 -2.32 7.52
CA ASP A 92 12.37 -1.66 6.34
C ASP A 92 12.01 -2.39 5.04
N TYR A 93 11.69 -1.61 4.02
CA TYR A 93 11.40 -2.10 2.69
C TYR A 93 12.69 -2.51 1.99
N VAL A 94 12.80 -3.81 1.69
CA VAL A 94 13.83 -4.37 0.83
C VAL A 94 13.21 -4.65 -0.53
N GLY A 95 13.42 -3.72 -1.47
CA GLY A 95 12.89 -3.86 -2.82
C GLY A 95 13.50 -5.06 -3.57
N PRO A 96 12.82 -5.55 -4.62
CA PRO A 96 13.39 -6.58 -5.49
C PRO A 96 14.72 -6.07 -6.06
N ARG A 97 15.77 -6.89 -5.96
CA ARG A 97 17.06 -6.57 -6.55
C ARG A 97 16.88 -6.42 -8.07
N PRO A 98 17.49 -5.41 -8.72
CA PRO A 98 17.47 -5.33 -10.16
C PRO A 98 18.05 -6.63 -10.74
N THR A 99 17.38 -7.20 -11.74
CA THR A 99 17.93 -8.32 -12.50
C THR A 99 19.25 -7.85 -13.13
N PRO A 100 20.37 -8.57 -12.93
CA PRO A 100 21.61 -8.23 -13.60
C PRO A 100 21.39 -8.23 -15.11
N THR A 101 21.57 -7.08 -15.75
CA THR A 101 21.65 -7.01 -17.21
C THR A 101 22.98 -7.63 -17.63
N ARG A 102 22.93 -8.71 -18.41
CA ARG A 102 24.10 -9.33 -19.04
C ARG A 102 24.45 -8.61 -20.34
#